data_AF-A0A8I6RJX3-F1
#
_entry.id   AF-A0A8I6RJX3-F1
#
_cell.length_a   1.000
_cell.length_b   1.000
_cell.length_c   1.000
_cell.angle_alpha   90.00
_cell.angle_beta   90.00
_cell.angle_gamma   90.00
#
_symmetry.space_group_name_H-M   'P 1'
#
loop_
_entity.id
_entity.type
_entity.pdbx_description
1 polymer ?
#
loop_
_entity_poly.entity_id
_entity_poly.type
_entity_poly.pdbx_seq_one_letter_code
_entity_poly.pdbx_strand_id
1 'polypeptide(L)'
;MEILTSIISTFFLFLFTHECNGKYIMPWTYCCGFNGKDHLLCKYGWNRPKPNCVNFKKHMTRKENMKIVGIINQFRDRAAEGKLTNFPNASKMYRIKGNIELRLLAEAVSFHCNLSANFNDFQLYSIYFNTSWIYLDSKMSIGSRTPKPSEMLNEMIKNVSLNLHTIKALNKNGYKTMQRYPVLGFLWDFFLYIGCTSTSFQGNDHKYFTLICVLGPKVGDMDQDIPYATGKPRSGCDPSVSTFLDKRYPHLCSSALRSSRFCLWHFLPFLILELFYVFNSLSHFFLFSAENNMYS
;
A
#
# COMPACT_ATOMS: atom_id res chain seq x y z
N MET A 1 -35.90 22.26 -25.75
CA MET A 1 -34.85 21.21 -25.83
C MET A 1 -33.61 21.55 -25.03
N GLU A 2 -33.15 22.81 -25.01
CA GLU A 2 -31.91 23.25 -24.32
C GLU A 2 -31.89 23.05 -22.79
N ILE A 3 -33.05 23.15 -22.13
CA ILE A 3 -33.14 22.91 -20.68
C ILE A 3 -32.93 21.41 -20.36
N LEU A 4 -33.40 20.52 -21.24
CA LEU A 4 -33.29 19.08 -21.03
C LEU A 4 -31.85 18.59 -21.21
N THR A 5 -31.12 19.11 -22.21
CA THR A 5 -29.69 18.81 -22.40
C THR A 5 -28.83 19.34 -21.26
N SER A 6 -29.14 20.53 -20.72
CA SER A 6 -28.44 21.08 -19.55
C SER A 6 -28.64 20.23 -18.29
N ILE A 7 -29.86 19.75 -18.03
CA ILE A 7 -30.18 18.93 -16.86
C ILE A 7 -29.53 17.53 -16.99
N ILE A 8 -29.56 16.93 -18.18
CA ILE A 8 -28.92 15.62 -18.42
C ILE A 8 -27.41 15.73 -18.25
N SER A 9 -26.77 16.77 -18.80
CA SER A 9 -25.32 16.98 -18.66
C SER A 9 -24.88 17.18 -17.21
N THR A 10 -25.61 17.99 -16.44
CA THR A 10 -25.33 18.19 -15.00
C THR A 10 -25.58 16.93 -14.18
N PHE A 11 -26.58 16.12 -14.52
CA PHE A 11 -26.85 14.86 -13.83
C PHE A 11 -25.77 13.80 -14.10
N PHE A 12 -25.28 13.67 -15.33
CA PHE A 12 -24.15 12.78 -15.65
C PHE A 12 -22.86 13.25 -14.97
N LEU A 13 -22.56 14.56 -14.97
CA LEU A 13 -21.43 15.11 -14.21
C LEU A 13 -21.56 14.85 -12.70
N PHE A 14 -22.77 14.90 -12.14
CA PHE A 14 -23.02 14.61 -10.73
C PHE A 14 -22.84 13.12 -10.41
N LEU A 15 -23.29 12.21 -11.28
CA LEU A 15 -23.10 10.76 -11.11
C LEU A 15 -21.61 10.36 -11.22
N PHE A 16 -20.88 10.93 -12.19
CA PHE A 16 -19.44 10.67 -12.34
C PHE A 16 -18.60 11.23 -11.18
N THR A 17 -18.99 12.38 -10.60
CA THR A 17 -18.31 12.94 -9.43
C THR A 17 -18.66 12.21 -8.13
N HIS A 18 -19.86 11.62 -8.01
CA HIS A 18 -20.24 10.83 -6.83
C HIS A 18 -19.60 9.43 -6.80
N GLU A 19 -19.35 8.80 -7.96
CA GLU A 19 -18.64 7.50 -8.01
C GLU A 19 -17.11 7.64 -7.91
N CYS A 20 -16.56 8.83 -8.17
CA CYS A 20 -15.13 9.11 -7.97
C CYS A 20 -14.75 9.40 -6.50
N ASN A 21 -15.67 9.22 -5.54
CA ASN A 21 -15.34 9.18 -4.12
C ASN A 21 -14.69 7.85 -3.71
N GLY A 22 -13.55 7.54 -4.35
CA GLY A 22 -12.38 6.91 -3.74
C GLY A 22 -12.58 5.65 -2.89
N LYS A 23 -13.45 4.70 -3.28
CA LYS A 23 -13.63 3.48 -2.48
C LYS A 23 -13.07 2.20 -3.06
N TYR A 24 -12.99 2.00 -4.36
CA TYR A 24 -12.40 0.77 -4.91
C TYR A 24 -11.79 1.02 -6.29
N ILE A 25 -10.47 1.21 -6.35
CA ILE A 25 -9.76 1.00 -7.61
C ILE A 25 -9.82 -0.51 -7.86
N MET A 26 -10.66 -0.90 -8.82
CA MET A 26 -10.91 -2.29 -9.16
C MET A 26 -9.62 -2.90 -9.71
N PRO A 27 -9.16 -4.07 -9.23
CA PRO A 27 -7.92 -4.69 -9.71
C PRO A 27 -7.83 -4.89 -11.23
N TRP A 28 -8.97 -4.88 -11.94
CA TRP A 28 -9.05 -4.93 -13.40
C TRP A 28 -8.34 -3.74 -14.08
N THR A 29 -8.36 -2.55 -13.48
CA THR A 29 -7.68 -1.37 -14.06
C THR A 29 -6.17 -1.57 -14.13
N TYR A 30 -5.59 -2.42 -13.27
CA TYR A 30 -4.16 -2.73 -13.28
C TYR A 30 -3.77 -3.68 -14.42
N CYS A 31 -4.68 -4.56 -14.83
CA CYS A 31 -4.40 -5.58 -15.84
C CYS A 31 -4.70 -5.11 -17.26
N CYS A 32 -5.49 -4.06 -17.41
CA CYS A 32 -5.82 -3.45 -18.71
C CYS A 32 -4.89 -2.28 -19.09
N GLY A 33 -3.98 -1.83 -18.20
CA GLY A 33 -3.07 -0.70 -18.44
C GLY A 33 -1.63 -1.09 -18.85
N PHE A 34 -0.74 -0.08 -18.99
CA PHE A 34 0.69 -0.26 -19.30
C PHE A 34 1.34 -1.28 -18.34
N ASN A 35 1.93 -2.35 -18.89
CA ASN A 35 2.52 -3.51 -18.21
C ASN A 35 1.54 -4.53 -17.59
N GLY A 36 0.28 -4.55 -18.04
CA GLY A 36 -0.83 -5.35 -17.47
C GLY A 36 -0.64 -6.87 -17.36
N LYS A 37 0.39 -7.48 -17.97
CA LYS A 37 0.70 -8.92 -17.77
C LYS A 37 1.73 -9.16 -16.65
N ASP A 38 2.64 -8.23 -16.44
CA ASP A 38 3.75 -8.39 -15.49
C ASP A 38 3.40 -7.85 -14.09
N HIS A 39 2.36 -7.04 -13.98
CA HIS A 39 1.86 -6.58 -12.69
C HIS A 39 1.40 -7.77 -11.83
N LEU A 40 1.79 -7.77 -10.55
CA LEU A 40 1.53 -8.87 -9.61
C LEU A 40 0.06 -9.29 -9.58
N LEU A 41 -0.86 -8.33 -9.44
CA LEU A 41 -2.30 -8.63 -9.36
C LEU A 41 -2.82 -9.37 -10.60
N CYS A 42 -2.14 -9.23 -11.73
CA CYS A 42 -2.51 -9.79 -13.01
C CYS A 42 -1.83 -11.13 -13.24
N LYS A 43 -0.53 -11.21 -12.97
CA LYS A 43 0.25 -12.46 -13.06
C LYS A 43 -0.30 -13.55 -12.14
N TYR A 44 -0.82 -13.16 -10.98
CA TYR A 44 -1.11 -14.10 -9.90
C TYR A 44 -2.57 -14.27 -9.56
N GLY A 45 -3.43 -13.38 -10.07
CA GLY A 45 -4.83 -13.34 -9.70
C GLY A 45 -5.03 -12.79 -8.29
N TRP A 46 -6.02 -11.93 -8.14
CA TRP A 46 -6.28 -11.21 -6.89
C TRP A 46 -7.56 -11.68 -6.17
N ASN A 47 -8.27 -12.67 -6.73
CA ASN A 47 -9.60 -13.04 -6.25
C ASN A 47 -9.69 -14.48 -5.70
N ARG A 48 -8.72 -15.36 -5.96
CA ARG A 48 -8.79 -16.77 -5.53
C ARG A 48 -7.41 -17.35 -5.18
N PRO A 49 -7.30 -18.12 -4.08
CA PRO A 49 -6.13 -18.95 -3.80
C PRO A 49 -5.88 -19.95 -4.93
N LYS A 50 -4.61 -20.31 -5.15
CA LYS A 50 -4.26 -21.41 -6.06
C LYS A 50 -4.79 -22.76 -5.54
N PRO A 51 -5.03 -23.75 -6.41
CA PRO A 51 -5.60 -25.05 -6.00
C PRO A 51 -4.80 -25.79 -4.90
N ASN A 52 -3.49 -25.55 -4.81
CA ASN A 52 -2.61 -26.13 -3.79
C ASN A 52 -2.76 -25.48 -2.41
N CYS A 53 -3.53 -24.39 -2.27
CA CYS A 53 -3.85 -23.73 -1.00
C CYS A 53 -4.99 -24.45 -0.27
N VAL A 54 -4.74 -25.66 0.23
CA VAL A 54 -5.76 -26.45 0.94
C VAL A 54 -6.22 -25.73 2.21
N ASN A 55 -7.53 -25.72 2.50
CA ASN A 55 -8.11 -25.10 3.70
C ASN A 55 -7.71 -23.62 3.91
N PHE A 56 -7.57 -22.87 2.82
CA PHE A 56 -7.23 -21.46 2.87
C PHE A 56 -8.28 -20.62 3.62
N LYS A 57 -7.84 -19.82 4.60
CA LYS A 57 -8.69 -18.87 5.34
C LYS A 57 -7.97 -17.53 5.49
N LYS A 58 -8.71 -16.43 5.31
CA LYS A 58 -8.24 -15.07 5.63
C LYS A 58 -8.56 -14.74 7.09
N HIS A 59 -7.63 -14.09 7.78
CA HIS A 59 -7.78 -13.68 9.18
C HIS A 59 -7.73 -12.16 9.37
N MET A 60 -7.36 -11.42 8.32
CA MET A 60 -7.21 -9.96 8.40
C MET A 60 -8.58 -9.27 8.35
N THR A 61 -8.95 -8.60 9.44
CA THR A 61 -10.11 -7.70 9.49
C THR A 61 -9.66 -6.23 9.41
N ARG A 62 -10.58 -5.31 9.13
CA ARG A 62 -10.28 -3.86 9.18
C ARG A 62 -9.75 -3.43 10.54
N LYS A 63 -10.36 -3.92 11.64
CA LYS A 63 -9.93 -3.64 13.01
C LYS A 63 -8.51 -4.14 13.27
N GLU A 64 -8.21 -5.34 12.80
CA GLU A 64 -6.89 -5.94 12.97
C GLU A 64 -5.82 -5.22 12.14
N ASN A 65 -6.13 -4.82 10.92
CA ASN A 65 -5.22 -4.02 10.10
C ASN A 65 -4.89 -2.67 10.76
N MET A 66 -5.88 -1.97 11.32
CA MET A 66 -5.64 -0.74 12.09
C MET A 66 -4.78 -0.98 13.32
N LYS A 67 -4.95 -2.13 14.00
CA LYS A 67 -4.13 -2.52 15.14
C LYS A 67 -2.68 -2.78 14.75
N ILE A 68 -2.44 -3.47 13.63
CA ILE A 68 -1.09 -3.70 13.08
C ILE A 68 -0.40 -2.38 12.75
N VAL A 69 -1.07 -1.47 12.03
CA VAL A 69 -0.54 -0.14 11.73
C VAL A 69 -0.19 0.61 13.02
N GLY A 70 -1.03 0.48 14.05
CA GLY A 70 -0.77 1.05 15.38
C GLY A 70 0.49 0.48 16.04
N ILE A 71 0.67 -0.84 16.04
CA ILE A 71 1.83 -1.55 16.60
C ILE A 71 3.12 -1.13 15.87
N ILE A 72 3.08 -1.05 14.54
CA ILE A 72 4.22 -0.64 13.73
C ILE A 72 4.64 0.79 14.04
N ASN A 73 3.68 1.71 14.15
CA ASN A 73 3.99 3.09 14.53
C ASN A 73 4.52 3.20 15.97
N GLN A 74 4.06 2.37 16.91
CA GLN A 74 4.66 2.29 18.26
C GLN A 74 6.10 1.77 18.21
N PHE A 75 6.40 0.83 17.31
CA PHE A 75 7.77 0.33 17.12
C PHE A 75 8.67 1.42 16.52
N ARG A 76 8.20 2.13 15.49
CA ARG A 76 8.90 3.27 14.89
C ARG A 76 9.13 4.43 15.87
N ASP A 77 8.14 4.75 16.70
CA ASP A 77 8.24 5.82 17.70
C ASP A 77 9.32 5.51 18.75
N ARG A 78 9.35 4.26 19.25
CA ARG A 78 10.43 3.79 20.14
C ARG A 78 11.80 3.82 19.48
N ALA A 79 11.90 3.49 18.19
CA ALA A 79 13.14 3.60 17.44
C ALA A 79 13.60 5.05 17.32
N ALA A 80 12.68 5.95 16.95
CA ALA A 80 12.98 7.38 16.79
C ALA A 80 13.46 8.03 18.10
N GLU A 81 12.91 7.61 19.23
CA GLU A 81 13.33 8.03 20.57
C GLU A 81 14.70 7.48 20.99
N GLY A 82 15.23 6.46 20.29
CA GLY A 82 16.45 5.75 20.69
C GLY A 82 16.23 4.72 21.81
N LYS A 83 14.99 4.26 22.02
CA LYS A 83 14.66 3.21 23.01
C LYS A 83 14.90 1.80 22.52
N LEU A 84 15.18 1.62 21.24
CA LEU A 84 15.62 0.33 20.71
C LEU A 84 17.13 0.18 20.97
N THR A 85 17.52 -0.89 21.66
CA THR A 85 18.93 -1.16 21.99
C THR A 85 19.80 -1.10 20.74
N ASN A 86 20.89 -0.32 20.78
CA ASN A 86 21.85 -0.10 19.69
C ASN A 86 21.30 0.59 18.43
N PHE A 87 20.09 1.15 18.48
CA PHE A 87 19.57 2.01 17.42
C PHE A 87 19.69 3.47 17.87
N PRO A 88 20.33 4.35 17.08
CA PRO A 88 20.38 5.77 17.40
C PRO A 88 18.99 6.40 17.27
N ASN A 89 18.82 7.58 17.87
CA ASN A 89 17.63 8.39 17.67
C ASN A 89 17.47 8.75 16.17
N ALA A 90 16.22 8.80 15.70
CA ALA A 90 15.91 9.18 14.33
C ALA A 90 15.56 10.67 14.26
N SER A 91 16.33 11.44 13.48
CA SER A 91 15.97 12.84 13.21
C SER A 91 14.74 12.96 12.33
N LYS A 92 14.52 11.99 11.45
CA LYS A 92 13.39 11.93 10.53
C LYS A 92 12.83 10.51 10.48
N MET A 93 11.63 10.32 11.04
CA MET A 93 10.91 9.05 11.00
C MET A 93 9.42 9.31 10.83
N TYR A 94 8.85 8.97 9.68
CA TYR A 94 7.44 9.25 9.43
C TYR A 94 6.51 8.21 10.04
N ARG A 95 5.33 8.65 10.47
CA ARG A 95 4.22 7.75 10.82
C ARG A 95 3.69 7.06 9.56
N ILE A 96 3.62 5.74 9.55
CA ILE A 96 3.03 4.95 8.46
C ILE A 96 1.50 4.96 8.52
N LYS A 97 0.85 4.97 7.36
CA LYS A 97 -0.59 4.84 7.17
C LYS A 97 -0.97 3.51 6.53
N GLY A 98 -2.14 2.99 6.88
CA GLY A 98 -2.72 1.84 6.16
C GLY A 98 -3.12 2.23 4.73
N ASN A 99 -2.78 1.40 3.75
CA ASN A 99 -3.16 1.56 2.35
C ASN A 99 -3.86 0.30 1.83
N ILE A 100 -5.00 0.50 1.18
CA ILE A 100 -5.88 -0.59 0.72
C ILE A 100 -5.28 -1.36 -0.46
N GLU A 101 -4.60 -0.68 -1.39
CA GLU A 101 -3.97 -1.28 -2.57
C GLU A 101 -2.84 -2.20 -2.15
N LEU A 102 -2.01 -1.75 -1.19
CA LEU A 102 -0.92 -2.58 -0.65
C LEU A 102 -1.44 -3.81 0.06
N ARG A 103 -2.61 -3.70 0.70
CA ARG A 103 -3.27 -4.87 1.30
C ARG A 103 -3.74 -5.83 0.21
N LEU A 104 -4.28 -5.33 -0.91
CA LEU A 104 -4.67 -6.19 -2.02
C LEU A 104 -3.46 -6.88 -2.67
N LEU A 105 -2.32 -6.18 -2.76
CA LEU A 105 -1.04 -6.79 -3.18
C LEU A 105 -0.61 -7.89 -2.21
N ALA A 106 -0.62 -7.61 -0.90
CA ALA A 106 -0.34 -8.59 0.14
C ALA A 106 -1.26 -9.82 0.03
N GLU A 107 -2.55 -9.60 -0.24
CA GLU A 107 -3.54 -10.66 -0.48
C GLU A 107 -3.23 -11.49 -1.73
N ALA A 108 -2.88 -10.85 -2.84
CA ALA A 108 -2.50 -11.57 -4.06
C ALA A 108 -1.28 -12.47 -3.82
N VAL A 109 -0.26 -11.98 -3.10
CA VAL A 109 0.89 -12.82 -2.72
C VAL A 109 0.46 -14.01 -1.87
N SER A 110 -0.46 -13.80 -0.91
CA SER A 110 -0.94 -14.87 -0.02
C SER A 110 -1.61 -16.03 -0.76
N PHE A 111 -2.17 -15.78 -1.95
CA PHE A 111 -2.86 -16.80 -2.75
C PHE A 111 -1.97 -17.85 -3.39
N HIS A 112 -0.64 -17.73 -3.26
CA HIS A 112 0.26 -18.78 -3.74
C HIS A 112 0.50 -19.91 -2.76
N CYS A 113 0.37 -19.65 -1.46
CA CYS A 113 0.70 -20.60 -0.39
C CYS A 113 2.12 -21.19 -0.45
N ASN A 114 2.96 -20.70 -1.38
CA ASN A 114 4.35 -21.06 -1.58
C ASN A 114 5.20 -19.83 -1.29
N LEU A 115 5.55 -19.70 -0.02
CA LEU A 115 6.35 -18.58 0.50
C LEU A 115 7.86 -18.79 0.32
N SER A 116 8.28 -19.95 -0.20
CA SER A 116 9.68 -20.27 -0.48
C SER A 116 10.14 -19.88 -1.88
N ALA A 117 9.26 -19.34 -2.73
CA ALA A 117 9.69 -18.80 -4.01
C ALA A 117 10.60 -17.58 -3.75
N ASN A 118 11.73 -17.48 -4.43
CA ASN A 118 12.64 -16.33 -4.32
C ASN A 118 11.89 -15.05 -4.74
N PHE A 119 11.30 -14.33 -3.77
CA PHE A 119 10.53 -13.12 -4.03
C PHE A 119 11.40 -11.92 -4.47
N ASN A 120 12.70 -12.12 -4.62
CA ASN A 120 13.63 -11.12 -5.19
C ASN A 120 13.20 -10.70 -6.61
N ASP A 121 12.47 -11.56 -7.34
CA ASP A 121 11.98 -11.28 -8.69
C ASP A 121 10.73 -10.38 -8.74
N PHE A 122 10.17 -10.03 -7.59
CA PHE A 122 8.95 -9.21 -7.52
C PHE A 122 9.34 -7.73 -7.47
N GLN A 123 9.79 -7.19 -8.60
CA GLN A 123 9.72 -5.75 -8.83
C GLN A 123 8.25 -5.35 -8.92
N LEU A 124 7.67 -5.06 -7.76
CA LEU A 124 6.29 -4.61 -7.64
C LEU A 124 6.21 -3.17 -8.14
N TYR A 125 5.74 -2.96 -9.36
CA TYR A 125 5.42 -1.63 -9.87
C TYR A 125 4.02 -1.26 -9.39
N SER A 126 3.91 -0.24 -8.54
CA SER A 126 2.63 0.43 -8.32
C SER A 126 2.51 1.56 -9.34
N ILE A 127 1.36 1.61 -10.01
CA ILE A 127 1.02 2.64 -11.01
C ILE A 127 1.10 4.05 -10.41
N TYR A 128 0.84 4.20 -9.10
CA TYR A 128 0.85 5.51 -8.43
C TYR A 128 2.22 5.96 -7.93
N PHE A 129 3.13 5.03 -7.66
CA PHE A 129 4.36 5.37 -6.93
C PHE A 129 5.65 5.10 -7.73
N ASN A 130 5.61 4.37 -8.84
CA ASN A 130 6.79 4.06 -9.65
C ASN A 130 7.98 3.54 -8.81
N THR A 131 7.68 2.92 -7.67
CA THR A 131 8.65 2.49 -6.65
C THR A 131 8.46 1.02 -6.35
N SER A 132 9.57 0.33 -6.12
CA SER A 132 9.60 -1.02 -5.56
C SER A 132 8.96 -1.10 -4.16
N TRP A 133 8.73 -2.30 -3.63
CA TRP A 133 8.12 -2.55 -2.31
C TRP A 133 8.96 -3.57 -1.56
N ILE A 134 8.86 -3.58 -0.24
CA ILE A 134 9.46 -4.64 0.58
C ILE A 134 8.34 -5.54 1.09
N TYR A 135 8.56 -6.83 0.89
CA TYR A 135 7.71 -7.90 1.40
C TYR A 135 8.27 -8.39 2.73
N LEU A 136 7.43 -8.39 3.75
CA LEU A 136 7.75 -8.97 5.04
C LEU A 136 6.85 -10.17 5.28
N ASP A 137 7.46 -11.35 5.33
CA ASP A 137 6.81 -12.61 5.68
C ASP A 137 7.07 -12.96 7.13
N SER A 138 6.11 -13.62 7.74
CA SER A 138 6.43 -14.61 8.75
C SER A 138 5.48 -15.79 8.60
N LYS A 139 6.06 -16.98 8.63
CA LYS A 139 5.37 -18.27 8.53
C LYS A 139 5.61 -19.03 9.82
N MET A 140 4.53 -19.44 10.49
CA MET A 140 4.62 -20.36 11.62
C MET A 140 3.77 -21.60 11.37
N SER A 141 4.27 -22.75 11.81
CA SER A 141 3.44 -23.94 11.97
C SER A 141 2.50 -23.71 13.15
N ILE A 142 1.20 -23.92 12.96
CA ILE A 142 0.21 -23.73 14.00
C ILE A 142 -0.37 -25.08 14.43
N GLY A 143 -0.48 -25.26 15.75
CA GLY A 143 -1.24 -26.36 16.35
C GLY A 143 -2.74 -26.07 16.30
N SER A 144 -3.44 -26.37 17.39
CA SER A 144 -4.90 -26.19 17.48
C SER A 144 -5.35 -24.72 17.44
N ARG A 145 -4.56 -23.80 18.01
CA ARG A 145 -4.89 -22.37 18.08
C ARG A 145 -4.29 -21.61 16.89
N THR A 146 -5.14 -20.87 16.19
CA THR A 146 -4.70 -19.90 15.18
C THR A 146 -4.43 -18.55 15.86
N PRO A 147 -3.21 -18.00 15.82
CA PRO A 147 -2.88 -16.74 16.48
C PRO A 147 -3.57 -15.55 15.80
N LYS A 148 -3.73 -14.45 16.52
CA LYS A 148 -4.15 -13.20 15.88
C LYS A 148 -2.97 -12.56 15.13
N PRO A 149 -3.19 -11.89 13.99
CA PRO A 149 -2.14 -11.20 13.26
C PRO A 149 -1.30 -10.23 14.11
N SER A 150 -1.95 -9.47 14.99
CA SER A 150 -1.27 -8.56 15.92
C SER A 150 -0.45 -9.27 17.00
N GLU A 151 -0.85 -10.47 17.42
CA GLU A 151 -0.09 -11.27 18.40
C GLU A 151 1.24 -11.72 17.77
N MET A 152 1.17 -12.27 16.55
CA MET A 152 2.33 -12.68 15.77
C MET A 152 3.30 -11.52 15.52
N LEU A 153 2.80 -10.35 15.12
CA LEU A 153 3.64 -9.17 14.89
C LEU A 153 4.36 -8.71 16.17
N ASN A 154 3.65 -8.68 17.31
CA ASN A 154 4.25 -8.31 18.59
C ASN A 154 5.38 -9.28 18.99
N GLU A 155 5.18 -10.57 18.76
CA GLU A 155 6.21 -11.59 19.00
C GLU A 155 7.44 -11.38 18.10
N MET A 156 7.24 -11.10 16.81
CA MET A 156 8.33 -10.75 15.88
C MET A 156 9.13 -9.53 16.36
N ILE A 157 8.45 -8.46 16.78
CA ILE A 157 9.09 -7.24 17.31
C ILE A 157 9.88 -7.54 18.59
N LYS A 158 9.29 -8.32 19.51
CA LYS A 158 9.93 -8.71 20.77
C LYS A 158 11.21 -9.51 20.52
N ASN A 159 11.18 -10.46 19.59
CA ASN A 159 12.32 -11.32 19.27
C ASN A 159 13.50 -10.53 18.68
N VAL A 160 13.23 -9.48 17.90
CA VAL A 160 14.29 -8.60 17.39
C VAL A 160 14.86 -7.69 18.47
N SER A 161 14.02 -7.20 19.39
CA SER A 161 14.46 -6.33 20.48
C SER A 161 15.42 -7.03 21.46
N LEU A 162 15.38 -8.36 21.53
CA LEU A 162 16.16 -9.18 22.47
C LEU A 162 17.50 -9.68 21.91
N ASN A 163 17.75 -9.56 20.60
CA ASN A 163 18.92 -10.19 19.98
C ASN A 163 19.98 -9.16 19.56
N LEU A 164 20.96 -8.94 20.43
CA LEU A 164 22.12 -8.05 20.20
C LEU A 164 22.97 -8.44 18.97
N HIS A 165 23.01 -9.72 18.59
CA HIS A 165 23.77 -10.20 17.42
C HIS A 165 23.12 -9.80 16.09
N THR A 166 21.79 -9.62 16.07
CA THR A 166 21.02 -9.18 14.90
C THR A 166 21.50 -7.82 14.38
N ILE A 167 21.97 -6.94 15.27
CA ILE A 167 22.30 -5.55 14.93
C ILE A 167 23.73 -5.43 14.43
N LYS A 168 24.69 -6.19 15.00
CA LYS A 168 26.06 -6.26 14.45
C LYS A 168 26.08 -6.82 13.01
N ALA A 169 25.05 -7.58 12.62
CA ALA A 169 24.88 -8.07 11.26
C ALA A 169 24.34 -7.01 10.28
N LEU A 170 23.59 -6.00 10.75
CA LEU A 170 23.12 -4.89 9.90
C LEU A 170 24.29 -4.16 9.24
N ASN A 171 25.35 -3.88 10.02
CA ASN A 171 26.56 -3.13 9.62
C ASN A 171 27.41 -3.74 8.48
N LYS A 172 26.98 -4.86 7.87
CA LYS A 172 27.71 -5.47 6.75
C LYS A 172 26.85 -5.70 5.51
N ASN A 173 25.52 -5.73 5.65
CA ASN A 173 24.57 -5.94 4.54
C ASN A 173 23.13 -5.70 5.03
N GLY A 174 22.65 -4.45 4.98
CA GLY A 174 21.32 -4.07 5.44
C GLY A 174 20.18 -4.90 4.82
N TYR A 175 20.24 -5.14 3.50
CA TYR A 175 19.24 -5.92 2.77
C TYR A 175 19.16 -7.39 3.22
N LYS A 176 20.29 -8.10 3.29
CA LYS A 176 20.31 -9.50 3.77
C LYS A 176 19.84 -9.63 5.22
N THR A 177 20.14 -8.64 6.05
CA THR A 177 19.70 -8.64 7.44
C THR A 177 18.20 -8.45 7.55
N MET A 178 17.61 -7.61 6.71
CA MET A 178 16.16 -7.46 6.64
C MET A 178 15.46 -8.73 6.14
N GLN A 179 16.05 -9.47 5.19
CA GLN A 179 15.51 -10.79 4.80
C GLN A 179 15.47 -11.77 5.99
N ARG A 180 16.48 -11.69 6.88
CA ARG A 180 16.54 -12.51 8.10
C ARG A 180 15.63 -11.99 9.22
N TYR A 181 15.42 -10.68 9.30
CA TYR A 181 14.61 -10.02 10.31
C TYR A 181 13.62 -9.04 9.65
N PRO A 182 12.54 -9.56 9.05
CA PRO A 182 11.60 -8.75 8.28
C PRO A 182 11.07 -7.52 9.03
N VAL A 183 10.85 -7.65 10.34
CA VAL A 183 10.35 -6.56 11.18
C VAL A 183 11.24 -5.31 11.18
N LEU A 184 12.53 -5.43 10.89
CA LEU A 184 13.43 -4.27 10.74
C LEU A 184 13.08 -3.42 9.51
N GLY A 185 12.44 -4.00 8.49
CA GLY A 185 11.91 -3.26 7.35
C GLY A 185 10.92 -2.17 7.76
N PHE A 186 10.26 -2.31 8.91
CA PHE A 186 9.37 -1.30 9.46
C PHE A 186 10.09 -0.05 9.99
N LEU A 187 11.42 -0.05 10.09
CA LEU A 187 12.19 1.09 10.59
C LEU A 187 12.67 2.03 9.49
N TRP A 188 12.51 1.69 8.21
CA TRP A 188 12.92 2.58 7.12
C TRP A 188 12.09 3.87 7.10
N ASP A 189 12.74 5.02 7.22
CA ASP A 189 12.06 6.31 7.38
C ASP A 189 11.23 6.71 6.15
N PHE A 190 11.63 6.25 4.96
CA PHE A 190 10.96 6.54 3.69
C PHE A 190 9.67 5.75 3.45
N PHE A 191 9.37 4.72 4.26
CA PHE A 191 8.06 4.08 4.17
C PHE A 191 6.98 4.91 4.83
N LEU A 192 5.91 5.14 4.07
CA LEU A 192 4.80 6.01 4.45
C LEU A 192 3.47 5.25 4.47
N TYR A 193 3.40 4.12 3.76
CA TYR A 193 2.23 3.30 3.61
C TYR A 193 2.55 1.83 3.85
N ILE A 194 1.55 1.13 4.36
CA ILE A 194 1.59 -0.32 4.53
C ILE A 194 0.23 -0.93 4.26
N GLY A 195 0.23 -2.12 3.67
CA GLY A 195 -0.94 -2.99 3.67
C GLY A 195 -0.54 -4.39 4.04
N CYS A 196 -1.28 -4.98 4.98
CA CYS A 196 -1.00 -6.33 5.45
C CYS A 196 -2.20 -7.24 5.27
N THR A 197 -1.94 -8.52 4.99
CA THR A 197 -2.92 -9.60 5.07
C THR A 197 -2.42 -10.70 5.98
N SER A 198 -3.33 -11.53 6.45
CA SER A 198 -2.99 -12.74 7.17
C SER A 198 -3.87 -13.87 6.71
N THR A 199 -3.24 -15.03 6.53
CA THR A 199 -3.90 -16.21 5.99
C THR A 199 -3.44 -17.46 6.72
N SER A 200 -4.28 -18.50 6.70
CA SER A 200 -3.85 -19.84 7.06
C SER A 200 -4.22 -20.82 5.97
N PHE A 201 -3.38 -21.81 5.76
CA PHE A 201 -3.63 -22.91 4.82
C PHE A 201 -2.95 -24.18 5.33
N GLN A 202 -3.40 -25.32 4.82
CA GLN A 202 -2.82 -26.62 5.06
C GLN A 202 -1.77 -26.89 3.96
N GLY A 203 -0.51 -27.12 4.37
CA GLY A 203 0.49 -27.75 3.51
C GLY A 203 0.49 -29.26 3.72
N ASN A 204 1.56 -29.94 3.28
CA ASN A 204 1.67 -31.40 3.33
C ASN A 204 1.31 -31.97 4.72
N ASP A 205 2.09 -31.61 5.75
CA ASP A 205 1.91 -32.19 7.09
C ASP A 205 1.56 -31.16 8.18
N HIS A 206 1.51 -29.87 7.79
CA HIS A 206 1.37 -28.77 8.74
C HIS A 206 0.38 -27.73 8.26
N LYS A 207 -0.36 -27.19 9.23
CA LYS A 207 -1.13 -25.98 9.03
C LYS A 207 -0.22 -24.78 9.24
N TYR A 208 -0.22 -23.88 8.28
CA TYR A 208 0.58 -22.66 8.34
C TYR A 208 -0.31 -21.46 8.63
N PHE A 209 0.23 -20.52 9.39
CA PHE A 209 -0.30 -19.17 9.51
C PHE A 209 0.74 -18.19 9.02
N THR A 210 0.30 -17.24 8.19
CA THR A 210 1.17 -16.28 7.52
C THR A 210 0.67 -14.87 7.77
N LEU A 211 1.61 -13.97 8.03
CA LEU A 211 1.40 -12.53 8.04
C LEU A 211 2.26 -11.92 6.95
N ILE A 212 1.62 -11.29 5.99
CA ILE A 212 2.26 -10.67 4.84
C ILE A 212 2.01 -9.17 4.92
N CYS A 213 3.08 -8.38 4.89
CA CYS A 213 3.00 -6.93 4.80
C CYS A 213 3.77 -6.41 3.59
N VAL A 214 3.16 -5.46 2.88
CA VAL A 214 3.74 -4.75 1.74
C VAL A 214 3.93 -3.28 2.14
N LEU A 215 5.17 -2.79 2.05
CA LEU A 215 5.60 -1.45 2.47
C LEU A 215 5.99 -0.57 1.29
N GLY A 216 5.62 0.70 1.32
CA GLY A 216 6.12 1.69 0.36
C GLY A 216 5.80 3.15 0.69
N PRO A 217 6.17 4.09 -0.20
CA PRO A 217 6.92 3.83 -1.42
C PRO A 217 8.37 3.43 -1.10
N LYS A 218 9.03 2.61 -1.94
CA LYS A 218 10.49 2.42 -1.81
C LYS A 218 11.20 3.58 -2.50
N VAL A 219 11.47 4.62 -1.72
CA VAL A 219 12.25 5.77 -2.14
C VAL A 219 13.51 5.77 -1.30
N GLY A 220 14.61 5.24 -1.82
CA GLY A 220 15.87 5.24 -1.10
C GLY A 220 16.73 4.02 -1.36
N ASP A 221 17.98 4.17 -0.97
CA ASP A 221 18.96 3.10 -0.97
C ASP A 221 18.78 2.24 0.29
N MET A 222 18.59 0.94 0.10
CA MET A 222 18.44 -0.04 1.16
C MET A 222 19.77 -0.60 1.66
N ASP A 223 20.87 -0.21 1.03
CA ASP A 223 22.20 -0.68 1.35
C ASP A 223 22.81 0.09 2.54
N GLN A 224 22.09 1.07 3.10
CA GLN A 224 22.49 1.77 4.32
C GLN A 224 22.36 0.85 5.55
N ASP A 225 23.35 0.92 6.43
CA ASP A 225 23.37 0.16 7.69
C ASP A 225 22.29 0.62 8.68
N ILE A 226 21.94 1.91 8.65
CA ILE A 226 20.92 2.51 9.50
C ILE A 226 19.72 2.90 8.62
N PRO A 227 18.50 2.45 8.95
CA PRO A 227 17.35 2.63 8.07
C PRO A 227 16.76 4.06 8.05
N TYR A 228 17.43 5.02 8.69
CA TYR A 228 16.92 6.38 8.85
C TYR A 228 18.05 7.37 9.19
N ALA A 229 17.79 8.65 8.93
CA ALA A 229 18.69 9.73 9.34
C ALA A 229 18.75 9.83 10.88
N THR A 230 19.96 9.89 11.43
CA THR A 230 20.17 9.99 12.88
C THR A 230 20.05 11.44 13.37
N GLY A 231 19.71 11.63 14.64
CA GLY A 231 19.70 12.95 15.30
C GLY A 231 18.52 13.12 16.27
N LYS A 232 18.31 14.36 16.75
CA LYS A 232 17.24 14.65 17.71
C LYS A 232 15.88 14.29 17.11
N PRO A 233 15.00 13.60 17.85
CA PRO A 233 13.68 13.24 17.34
C PRO A 233 12.99 14.41 16.65
N ARG A 234 12.60 14.20 15.40
CA ARG A 234 11.89 15.15 14.53
C ARG A 234 12.67 16.37 14.05
N SER A 235 13.96 16.50 14.34
CA SER A 235 14.76 17.64 13.85
C SER A 235 14.91 17.68 12.33
N GLY A 236 14.70 16.55 11.65
CA GLY A 236 14.72 16.42 10.19
C GLY A 236 13.34 16.33 9.54
N CYS A 237 12.24 16.53 10.29
CA CYS A 237 10.90 16.56 9.69
C CYS A 237 10.70 17.83 8.86
N ASP A 238 9.96 17.71 7.76
CA ASP A 238 9.55 18.86 6.96
C ASP A 238 8.61 19.78 7.78
N PRO A 239 9.01 21.04 8.05
CA PRO A 239 8.23 21.97 8.87
C PRO A 239 6.87 22.30 8.26
N SER A 240 6.72 22.20 6.93
CA SER A 240 5.44 22.44 6.24
C SER A 240 4.40 21.34 6.50
N VAL A 241 4.87 20.15 6.89
CA VAL A 241 4.06 18.95 7.16
C VAL A 241 3.94 18.67 8.66
N SER A 242 4.94 19.08 9.44
CA SER A 242 5.08 18.72 10.86
C SER A 242 4.37 19.66 11.85
N THR A 243 3.61 20.64 11.37
CA THR A 243 2.88 21.60 12.22
C THR A 243 1.91 20.92 13.19
N PHE A 244 1.41 19.73 12.84
CA PHE A 244 0.60 18.92 13.73
C PHE A 244 1.47 17.94 14.52
N LEU A 245 1.64 18.23 15.81
CA LEU A 245 2.20 17.28 16.77
C LEU A 245 1.25 16.06 16.87
N ASP A 246 1.72 14.88 16.43
CA ASP A 246 0.98 13.64 16.68
C ASP A 246 1.11 13.29 18.17
N LYS A 247 0.08 13.59 18.96
CA LYS A 247 0.04 13.31 20.40
C LYS A 247 0.22 11.82 20.72
N ARG A 248 -0.11 10.92 19.78
CA ARG A 248 0.00 9.47 19.98
C ARG A 248 1.40 8.95 19.72
N TYR A 249 2.14 9.61 18.83
CA TYR A 249 3.48 9.22 18.40
C TYR A 249 4.39 10.46 18.39
N PRO A 250 4.78 10.97 19.58
CA PRO A 250 5.40 12.28 19.70
C PRO A 250 6.77 12.40 19.02
N HIS A 251 7.45 11.27 18.75
CA HIS A 251 8.77 11.22 18.13
C HIS A 251 8.72 11.03 16.60
N LEU A 252 7.53 10.84 16.03
CA LEU A 252 7.35 10.66 14.60
C LEU A 252 7.00 11.97 13.88
N CYS A 253 7.45 12.09 12.64
CA CYS A 253 6.95 13.08 11.71
C CYS A 253 5.51 12.73 11.32
N SER A 254 4.66 13.74 11.19
CA SER A 254 3.32 13.59 10.62
C SER A 254 3.41 13.04 9.20
N SER A 255 2.57 12.05 8.86
CA SER A 255 2.40 11.62 7.48
C SER A 255 1.44 12.54 6.72
N ALA A 256 1.76 13.82 6.61
CA ALA A 256 1.05 14.69 5.67
C ALA A 256 1.72 14.57 4.30
N LEU A 257 1.46 13.46 3.60
CA LEU A 257 1.55 13.52 2.14
C LEU A 257 0.24 14.10 1.60
N ARG A 258 0.41 15.13 0.77
CA ARG A 258 -0.59 15.79 -0.09
C ARG A 258 -1.46 14.74 -0.80
N SER A 259 -2.58 14.36 -0.20
CA SER A 259 -3.60 13.54 -0.87
C SER A 259 -4.36 14.30 -1.97
N SER A 260 -3.99 15.53 -2.32
CA SER A 260 -4.93 16.48 -2.92
C SER A 260 -4.64 16.96 -4.35
N ARG A 261 -3.67 16.40 -5.10
CA ARG A 261 -3.46 16.89 -6.49
C ARG A 261 -3.28 15.85 -7.60
N PHE A 262 -3.15 14.56 -7.29
CA PHE A 262 -2.85 13.56 -8.34
C PHE A 262 -4.07 12.94 -9.02
N CYS A 263 -5.26 12.96 -8.41
CA CYS A 263 -6.46 12.45 -9.09
C CYS A 263 -6.94 13.39 -10.22
N LEU A 264 -6.76 14.70 -10.11
CA LEU A 264 -7.28 15.63 -11.13
C LEU A 264 -6.56 15.54 -12.48
N TRP A 265 -5.27 15.21 -12.51
CA TRP A 265 -4.47 15.20 -13.74
C TRP A 265 -4.72 13.97 -14.64
N HIS A 266 -5.11 12.83 -14.07
CA HIS A 266 -5.40 11.62 -14.87
C HIS A 266 -6.82 11.57 -15.42
N PHE A 267 -7.78 12.29 -14.82
CA PHE A 267 -9.16 12.34 -15.31
C PHE A 267 -9.42 13.49 -16.27
N LEU A 268 -8.60 14.55 -16.26
CA LEU A 268 -8.75 15.68 -17.19
C LEU A 268 -8.77 15.26 -18.68
N PRO A 269 -7.90 14.34 -19.16
CA PRO A 269 -7.91 13.92 -20.56
C PRO A 269 -9.16 13.15 -20.95
N PHE A 270 -9.69 12.31 -20.04
CA PHE A 270 -10.91 11.55 -20.28
C PHE A 270 -12.14 12.46 -20.31
N LEU A 271 -12.21 13.44 -19.41
CA LEU A 271 -13.27 14.44 -19.39
C LEU A 271 -13.23 15.32 -20.65
N ILE A 272 -12.04 15.65 -21.16
CA ILE A 272 -11.88 16.40 -22.42
C ILE A 272 -12.32 15.56 -23.62
N LEU A 273 -11.99 14.26 -23.68
CA LEU A 273 -12.40 13.38 -24.79
C LEU A 273 -13.92 13.16 -24.86
N GLU A 274 -14.56 12.96 -23.70
CA GLU A 274 -16.02 12.86 -23.60
C GLU A 274 -16.69 14.18 -24.03
N LEU A 275 -16.16 15.34 -23.59
CA LEU A 275 -16.65 16.65 -24.03
C LEU A 275 -16.49 16.84 -25.55
N PHE A 276 -15.37 16.42 -26.15
CA PHE A 276 -15.19 16.48 -27.61
C PHE A 276 -16.19 15.59 -28.36
N TYR A 277 -16.49 14.40 -27.84
CA TYR A 277 -17.46 13.50 -28.47
C TYR A 277 -18.88 14.07 -28.42
N VAL A 278 -19.27 14.65 -27.28
CA VAL A 278 -20.57 15.33 -27.11
C VAL A 278 -20.67 16.57 -28.01
N PHE A 279 -19.61 17.37 -28.13
CA PHE A 279 -19.61 18.54 -29.03
C PHE A 279 -19.72 18.16 -30.51
N ASN A 280 -19.05 17.09 -30.95
CA ASN A 280 -19.15 16.61 -32.33
C ASN A 280 -20.51 15.98 -32.66
N SER A 281 -21.17 15.35 -31.70
CA SER A 281 -22.52 14.81 -31.92
C SER A 281 -23.59 15.91 -31.92
N LEU A 282 -23.40 17.00 -31.16
CA LEU A 282 -24.25 18.19 -31.22
C LEU A 282 -24.12 18.95 -32.55
N SER A 283 -22.91 19.09 -33.11
CA SER A 283 -22.73 19.80 -34.40
C SER A 283 -23.43 19.10 -35.56
N HIS A 284 -23.47 17.76 -35.58
CA HIS A 284 -24.25 17.00 -36.55
C HIS A 284 -25.77 17.18 -36.41
N PHE A 285 -26.26 17.37 -35.18
CA PHE A 285 -27.68 17.59 -34.94
C PHE A 285 -28.15 18.97 -35.44
N PHE A 286 -27.33 20.01 -35.28
CA PHE A 286 -27.66 21.35 -35.80
C PHE A 286 -27.61 21.44 -37.33
N LEU A 287 -26.74 20.67 -38.00
CA LEU A 287 -26.71 20.60 -39.46
C LEU A 287 -27.99 19.96 -40.03
N PHE A 288 -28.52 18.91 -39.38
CA PHE A 288 -29.79 18.28 -39.79
C PHE A 288 -31.03 19.14 -39.54
N SER A 289 -30.97 20.02 -38.54
CA SER A 289 -32.06 20.96 -38.24
C SER A 289 -32.11 22.14 -39.22
N ALA A 290 -30.99 22.50 -39.83
CA ALA A 290 -30.93 23.60 -40.81
C ALA A 290 -31.48 23.19 -42.20
N GLU A 291 -31.27 21.94 -42.63
CA GLU A 291 -31.77 21.46 -43.94
C GLU A 291 -33.31 21.33 -43.99
N ASN A 292 -33.96 21.10 -42.86
CA ASN A 292 -35.42 20.96 -42.80
C ASN A 292 -36.20 22.29 -42.75
N ASN A 293 -35.53 23.43 -42.58
CA ASN A 293 -36.15 24.77 -42.62
C ASN A 293 -36.00 25.47 -43.97
N MET A 294 -35.44 24.81 -44.99
CA MET A 294 -35.26 25.38 -46.34
C MET A 294 -36.33 24.95 -47.34
N TYR A 295 -37.34 24.18 -46.90
CA TYR A 295 -38.46 23.68 -47.72
C TYR A 295 -39.84 24.06 -47.14
N SER A 296 -39.93 25.24 -46.55
CA SER A 296 -41.19 25.87 -46.11
C SER A 296 -41.27 27.31 -46.59
#